data_AF-A0A286TBW9-F1
#
_entry.id   AF-A0A286TBW9-F1
#
_cell.length_a   1.000
_cell.length_b   1.000
_cell.length_c   1.000
_cell.angle_alpha   90.00
_cell.angle_beta   90.00
_cell.angle_gamma   90.00
#
_symmetry.space_group_name_H-M   'P 1'
#
loop_
_entity.id
_entity.type
_entity.pdbx_description
1 polymer ?
#
loop_
_entity_poly.entity_id
_entity_poly.type
_entity_poly.pdbx_seq_one_letter_code
_entity_poly.pdbx_strand_id
1 'polypeptide(L)'
;MVARTSKTTRSKSASKSHRVSNAAASGDRRRLLVAMRNLIAEKLDEGSISSRDLASLTKRLADMSAEIEAIDKASNEHDPAMQALDTEDIRLDEHED
;
A
#
# COMPACT_ATOMS: atom_id res chain seq x y z
N MET A 1 -37.04 -37.60 12.20
CA MET A 1 -35.62 -37.52 11.78
C MET A 1 -35.48 -36.28 10.91
N VAL A 2 -34.85 -35.20 11.39
CA VAL A 2 -34.52 -34.04 10.52
C VAL A 2 -33.06 -33.69 10.72
N ALA A 3 -32.33 -33.70 9.61
CA ALA A 3 -30.88 -33.68 9.53
C ALA A 3 -30.29 -32.31 9.89
N ARG A 4 -29.11 -32.38 10.51
CA ARG A 4 -28.28 -31.26 10.95
C ARG A 4 -27.79 -30.45 9.74
N THR A 5 -28.11 -29.17 9.67
CA THR A 5 -27.50 -28.25 8.69
C THR A 5 -26.09 -27.89 9.14
N SER A 6 -25.09 -28.23 8.32
CA SER A 6 -23.67 -27.98 8.57
C SER A 6 -23.34 -26.49 8.50
N LYS A 7 -22.97 -25.90 9.63
CA LYS A 7 -22.48 -24.52 9.72
C LYS A 7 -21.06 -24.47 9.17
N THR A 8 -20.88 -23.97 7.94
CA THR A 8 -19.55 -23.78 7.34
C THR A 8 -18.87 -22.58 7.99
N THR A 9 -18.02 -22.83 9.00
CA THR A 9 -17.06 -21.84 9.48
C THR A 9 -15.90 -21.76 8.49
N ARG A 10 -16.09 -21.06 7.36
CA ARG A 10 -15.03 -20.91 6.35
C ARG A 10 -14.00 -19.88 6.83
N SER A 11 -13.02 -20.40 7.57
CA SER A 11 -11.61 -20.00 7.64
C SER A 11 -11.28 -18.52 7.37
N LYS A 12 -11.05 -17.77 8.45
CA LYS A 12 -10.46 -16.42 8.43
C LYS A 12 -8.99 -16.40 7.99
N SER A 13 -8.34 -17.58 7.87
CA SER A 13 -6.93 -17.71 7.46
C SER A 13 -6.76 -17.83 5.95
N ALA A 14 -7.73 -18.42 5.24
CA ALA A 14 -7.68 -18.55 3.78
C ALA A 14 -7.76 -17.18 3.07
N SER A 15 -8.54 -16.24 3.61
CA SER A 15 -8.70 -14.91 3.01
C SER A 15 -7.40 -14.09 2.99
N LYS A 16 -6.49 -14.30 3.95
CA LYS A 16 -5.23 -13.54 4.08
C LYS A 16 -4.18 -13.97 3.05
N SER A 17 -4.00 -15.28 2.89
CA SER A 17 -3.11 -15.86 1.87
C SER A 17 -3.49 -15.42 0.46
N HIS A 18 -4.79 -15.30 0.19
CA HIS A 18 -5.29 -14.84 -1.11
C HIS A 18 -5.03 -13.35 -1.40
N ARG A 19 -4.84 -12.47 -0.41
CA ARG A 19 -4.66 -11.02 -0.68
C ARG A 19 -3.36 -10.73 -1.42
N VAL A 20 -2.26 -11.34 -0.97
CA VAL A 20 -0.94 -11.12 -1.57
C VAL A 20 -0.85 -11.79 -2.94
N SER A 21 -1.34 -13.04 -3.07
CA SER A 21 -1.33 -13.74 -4.35
C SER A 21 -2.22 -13.05 -5.39
N ASN A 22 -3.39 -12.54 -5.00
CA ASN A 22 -4.24 -11.76 -5.90
C ASN A 22 -3.59 -10.43 -6.33
N ALA A 23 -2.88 -9.76 -5.42
CA ALA A 23 -2.15 -8.53 -5.75
C ALA A 23 -1.00 -8.83 -6.72
N ALA A 24 -0.24 -9.90 -6.49
CA ALA A 24 0.83 -10.34 -7.40
C ALA A 24 0.28 -10.70 -8.79
N ALA A 25 -0.82 -11.43 -8.85
CA ALA A 25 -1.46 -11.82 -10.11
C ALA A 25 -2.00 -10.63 -10.90
N SER A 26 -2.28 -9.50 -10.26
CA SER A 26 -2.80 -8.31 -10.94
C SER A 26 -1.75 -7.51 -11.71
N GLY A 27 -0.45 -7.79 -11.52
CA GLY A 27 0.64 -7.03 -12.16
C GLY A 27 0.81 -5.59 -11.63
N ASP A 28 -0.08 -5.11 -10.77
CA ASP A 28 0.03 -3.81 -10.13
C ASP A 28 1.06 -3.85 -8.99
N ARG A 29 2.19 -3.20 -9.26
CA ARG A 29 3.31 -3.09 -8.32
C ARG A 29 2.91 -2.40 -7.01
N ARG A 30 2.17 -1.29 -7.08
CA ARG A 30 1.71 -0.54 -5.90
C ARG A 30 0.84 -1.42 -5.03
N ARG A 31 -0.13 -2.11 -5.66
CA ARG A 31 -1.04 -3.02 -4.97
C ARG A 31 -0.31 -4.18 -4.29
N LEU A 32 0.69 -4.76 -4.96
CA LEU A 32 1.52 -5.82 -4.37
C LEU A 32 2.28 -5.32 -3.12
N LEU A 33 2.94 -4.17 -3.21
CA LEU A 33 3.67 -3.57 -2.09
C LEU A 33 2.76 -3.29 -0.89
N VAL A 34 1.57 -2.73 -1.13
CA VAL A 34 0.56 -2.48 -0.09
C VAL A 34 0.11 -3.79 0.56
N ALA A 35 -0.16 -4.83 -0.22
CA ALA A 35 -0.59 -6.12 0.30
C ALA A 35 0.50 -6.77 1.17
N MET A 36 1.76 -6.71 0.74
CA MET A 36 2.90 -7.23 1.50
C MET A 36 3.15 -6.44 2.78
N ARG A 37 3.07 -5.10 2.74
CA ARG A 37 3.18 -4.23 3.92
C ARG A 37 2.14 -4.61 4.97
N ASN A 38 0.88 -4.73 4.58
CA ASN A 38 -0.20 -5.08 5.50
C ASN A 38 -0.01 -6.49 6.09
N LEU A 39 0.48 -7.45 5.30
CA LEU A 39 0.80 -8.80 5.80
C LEU A 39 1.90 -8.76 6.88
N ILE A 40 2.94 -7.95 6.69
CA ILE A 40 4.02 -7.85 7.67
C ILE A 40 3.55 -7.14 8.94
N ALA A 41 2.77 -6.06 8.81
CA ALA A 41 2.19 -5.36 9.96
C ALA A 41 1.32 -6.31 10.82
N GLU A 42 0.47 -7.11 10.17
CA GLU A 42 -0.35 -8.10 10.88
C GLU A 42 0.50 -9.17 11.59
N LYS A 43 1.58 -9.65 10.97
CA LYS A 43 2.52 -10.56 11.62
C LYS A 43 3.19 -9.94 12.84
N LEU A 44 3.50 -8.63 12.80
CA LEU A 44 4.05 -7.90 13.93
C LEU A 44 3.04 -7.79 15.08
N ASP A 45 1.77 -7.55 14.78
CA ASP A 45 0.69 -7.53 15.78
C ASP A 45 0.46 -8.90 16.45
N GLU A 46 0.75 -10.01 15.77
CA GLU A 46 0.65 -11.36 16.34
C GLU A 46 1.66 -11.62 17.48
N GLY A 47 2.71 -10.81 17.60
CA GLY A 47 3.64 -10.82 18.74
C GLY A 47 4.54 -12.06 18.87
N SER A 48 4.49 -12.99 17.92
CA SER A 48 5.23 -14.26 17.95
C SER A 48 6.49 -14.27 17.07
N ILE A 49 7.14 -13.13 16.88
CA ILE A 49 8.29 -12.96 15.97
C ILE A 49 9.61 -13.01 16.74
N SER A 50 10.60 -13.72 16.22
CA SER A 50 11.95 -13.74 16.80
C SER A 50 12.62 -12.34 16.70
N SER A 51 13.47 -11.96 17.67
CA SER A 51 14.14 -10.65 17.64
C SER A 51 14.95 -10.40 16.35
N ARG A 52 15.48 -11.48 15.76
CA ARG A 52 16.18 -11.43 14.46
C ARG A 52 15.23 -11.09 13.31
N ASP A 53 14.07 -11.72 13.29
CA ASP A 53 13.06 -11.47 12.25
C ASP A 53 12.41 -10.10 12.42
N LEU A 54 12.26 -9.61 13.67
CA LEU A 54 11.71 -8.30 13.97
C LEU A 54 12.50 -7.19 13.27
N ALA A 55 13.83 -7.16 13.46
CA ALA A 55 14.67 -6.15 12.81
C ALA A 55 14.57 -6.20 11.28
N SER A 56 14.55 -7.41 10.71
CA SER A 56 14.41 -7.62 9.26
C SER A 56 13.05 -7.15 8.72
N LEU A 57 11.96 -7.46 9.43
CA LEU A 57 10.60 -7.11 9.04
C LEU A 57 10.33 -5.61 9.18
N THR A 58 10.83 -4.97 10.24
CA THR A 58 10.71 -3.52 10.43
C THR A 58 11.45 -2.75 9.34
N LYS A 59 12.67 -3.19 8.96
CA LYS A 59 13.39 -2.60 7.83
C LYS A 59 12.60 -2.75 6.53
N ARG A 60 12.09 -3.95 6.26
CA ARG A 60 11.30 -4.23 5.05
C ARG A 60 10.01 -3.39 4.99
N LEU A 61 9.39 -3.08 6.13
CA LEU A 61 8.25 -2.16 6.20
C LEU A 61 8.64 -0.73 5.83
N ALA A 62 9.77 -0.23 6.33
CA ALA A 62 10.26 1.10 5.99
C ALA A 62 10.55 1.20 4.49
N ASP A 63 11.27 0.23 3.93
CA ASP A 63 11.62 0.17 2.51
C ASP A 63 10.36 0.16 1.62
N MET A 64 9.37 -0.69 1.93
CA MET A 64 8.11 -0.74 1.17
C MET A 64 7.29 0.54 1.30
N SER A 65 7.32 1.21 2.46
CA SER A 65 6.58 2.47 2.67
C SER A 65 7.19 3.60 1.84
N ALA A 66 8.52 3.75 1.87
CA ALA A 66 9.23 4.71 1.04
C ALA A 66 8.99 4.49 -0.45
N GLU A 67 8.93 3.22 -0.88
CA GLU A 67 8.67 2.90 -2.27
C GLU A 67 7.22 3.17 -2.72
N ILE A 68 6.23 2.92 -1.85
CA ILE A 68 4.84 3.32 -2.10
C ILE A 68 4.75 4.83 -2.25
N GLU A 69 5.39 5.59 -1.37
CA GLU A 69 5.43 7.06 -1.46
C GLU A 69 6.07 7.54 -2.77
N ALA A 70 7.15 6.89 -3.23
CA ALA A 70 7.78 7.22 -4.51
C ALA A 70 6.84 6.96 -5.69
N ILE A 71 6.11 5.83 -5.70
CA ILE A 71 5.10 5.54 -6.73
C ILE A 71 3.97 6.57 -6.71
N ASP A 72 3.49 6.93 -5.52
CA ASP A 72 2.38 7.85 -5.34
C ASP A 72 2.77 9.28 -5.77
N LYS A 73 4.00 9.71 -5.44
CA LYS A 73 4.56 10.97 -5.93
C LYS A 73 4.70 10.98 -7.45
N ALA A 74 5.31 9.95 -8.04
CA ALA A 74 5.45 9.86 -9.50
C ALA A 74 4.09 9.83 -10.22
N SER A 75 3.05 9.27 -9.58
CA SER A 75 1.69 9.27 -10.12
C SER A 75 1.03 10.66 -10.03
N ASN A 76 1.33 11.44 -8.99
CA ASN A 76 0.79 12.79 -8.76
C ASN A 76 1.59 13.91 -9.45
N GLU A 77 2.88 13.73 -9.72
CA GLU A 77 3.74 14.69 -10.43
C GLU A 77 3.33 14.84 -11.91
N HIS A 78 2.63 13.83 -12.42
CA HIS A 78 2.00 13.86 -13.74
C HIS A 78 0.57 14.47 -13.72
N ASP A 79 0.12 15.01 -12.58
CA ASP A 79 -1.14 15.75 -12.45
C ASP A 79 -0.93 17.21 -12.91
N PRO A 80 -1.58 17.66 -13.99
CA PRO A 80 -1.46 19.04 -14.46
C PRO A 80 -1.88 20.07 -13.40
N ALA A 81 -2.71 19.71 -12.42
CA ALA A 81 -3.08 20.60 -11.32
C ALA A 81 -1.90 20.89 -10.38
N MET A 82 -0.98 19.93 -10.17
CA MET A 82 0.22 20.14 -9.36
C MET A 82 1.27 20.98 -10.10
N GLN A 83 1.40 20.82 -11.42
CA GLN A 83 2.31 21.65 -12.24
C GLN A 83 1.91 23.13 -12.28
N ALA A 84 0.60 23.42 -12.17
CA ALA A 84 0.10 24.79 -12.11
C ALA A 84 0.46 25.51 -10.80
N LEU A 85 0.68 24.78 -9.70
CA LEU A 85 1.09 25.36 -8.41
C LEU A 85 2.56 25.80 -8.40
N ASP A 86 3.41 25.13 -9.19
CA ASP A 86 4.84 25.46 -9.32
C ASP A 86 5.12 26.56 -10.36
N THR A 87 4.10 27.04 -11.08
CA THR A 87 4.25 28.18 -12.00
C THR A 87 4.26 29.48 -11.20
N GLU A 88 5.41 30.14 -11.15
CA GLU A 88 5.56 31.47 -10.58
C GLU A 88 4.63 32.48 -11.30
N ASP A 89 3.87 33.24 -10.52
CA ASP A 89 2.90 34.22 -11.03
C ASP A 89 3.66 35.40 -11.64
N ILE A 90 3.51 35.60 -12.96
CA ILE A 90 4.19 36.68 -13.68
C ILE A 90 3.47 37.98 -13.33
N ARG A 91 4.15 38.92 -12.67
CA ARG A 91 3.57 40.26 -12.48
C ARG A 91 3.40 40.90 -13.85
N LEU A 92 2.15 41.18 -14.20
CA LEU A 92 1.82 42.04 -15.33
C LEU A 92 2.26 43.45 -14.96
N ASP A 93 3.47 43.83 -15.36
CA ASP A 93 3.90 45.22 -15.28
C ASP A 93 3.01 46.04 -16.22
N GLU A 94 2.22 46.93 -15.62
CA GLU A 94 1.32 47.85 -16.31
C GLU A 94 2.15 48.79 -17.18
N HIS A 95 2.16 48.55 -18.49
CA HIS A 95 2.55 49.56 -19.46
C HIS A 95 1.38 50.54 -19.60
N GLU A 96 1.42 51.63 -18.83
CA GLU A 96 0.62 52.81 -19.12
C GLU A 96 1.27 53.58 -20.28
N ASP A 97 0.47 53.82 -21.33
CA ASP A 97 0.79 54.64 -22.52
C ASP A 97 0.89 56.15 -22.21
#